data_AF-A0A0F5QLP9-F1
#
_entry.id   AF-A0A0F5QLP9-F1
#
_cell.length_a   1.000
_cell.length_b   1.000
_cell.length_c   1.000
_cell.angle_alpha   90.00
_cell.angle_beta   90.00
_cell.angle_gamma   90.00
#
_symmetry.space_group_name_H-M   'P 1'
#
loop_
_entity.id
_entity.type
_entity.pdbx_description
1 polymer ?
#
loop_
_entity_poly.entity_id
_entity_poly.type
_entity_poly.pdbx_seq_one_letter_code
_entity_poly.pdbx_strand_id
1 'polypeptide(L)' 'MLQGVVMTTEGHVAALERRHQELDRQIQTEMQSTRYDDLAVSALKRKKLEVKDELSKYSSGN' A
#
# COMPACT_ATOMS: atom_id res chain seq x y z
N MET A 1 19.03 -24.87 8.87
CA MET A 1 17.76 -24.36 8.34
C MET A 1 17.26 -23.31 9.33
N LEU A 2 17.38 -22.03 9.01
CA LEU A 2 17.07 -20.94 9.95
C LEU A 2 15.55 -20.76 10.09
N GLN A 3 15.07 -20.73 11.33
CA GLN A 3 13.69 -20.50 11.69
C GLN A 3 13.60 -19.25 12.57
N GLY A 4 12.70 -18.31 12.22
CA GLY A 4 11.81 -17.72 13.22
C GLY A 4 11.99 -16.27 13.69
N VAL A 5 12.42 -15.29 12.87
CA VAL A 5 12.44 -13.87 13.30
C VAL A 5 11.38 -12.95 12.65
N VAL A 6 10.62 -13.43 11.67
CA VAL A 6 9.82 -12.54 10.80
C VAL A 6 8.41 -12.18 11.33
N MET A 7 7.98 -12.77 12.45
CA MET A 7 6.57 -12.73 12.90
C MET A 7 6.06 -11.37 13.39
N THR A 8 6.91 -10.38 13.67
CA THR A 8 6.47 -9.05 14.17
C THR A 8 6.46 -7.96 13.09
N THR A 9 7.33 -8.05 12.08
CA THR A 9 7.33 -7.13 10.92
C THR A 9 6.33 -7.59 9.86
N GLU A 10 6.21 -8.90 9.62
CA GLU A 10 5.27 -9.46 8.63
C GLU A 10 3.81 -9.11 8.92
N GLY A 11 3.38 -9.10 10.19
CA GLY A 11 2.00 -8.75 10.54
C GLY A 11 1.64 -7.29 10.23
N HIS A 12 2.58 -6.37 10.48
CA HIS A 12 2.40 -4.96 10.15
C HIS A 12 2.49 -4.70 8.64
N VAL A 13 3.45 -5.35 7.98
CA VAL A 13 3.60 -5.30 6.52
C VAL A 13 2.37 -5.88 5.83
N ALA A 14 1.81 -7.00 6.29
CA ALA A 14 0.60 -7.60 5.74
C ALA A 14 -0.64 -6.69 5.89
N ALA A 15 -0.76 -5.97 7.01
CA ALA A 15 -1.84 -5.00 7.21
C ALA A 15 -1.70 -3.78 6.28
N LEU A 16 -0.47 -3.28 6.11
CA LEU A 16 -0.15 -2.20 5.17
C LEU A 16 -0.35 -2.65 3.71
N GLU A 17 0.06 -3.86 3.34
CA GLU A 17 -0.16 -4.44 2.02
C GLU A 17 -1.64 -4.57 1.70
N ARG A 18 -2.48 -5.00 2.66
CA ARG A 18 -3.93 -5.03 2.46
C ARG A 18 -4.50 -3.64 2.19
N ARG A 19 -4.08 -2.63 2.98
CA ARG A 19 -4.45 -1.23 2.74
C ARG A 19 -3.98 -0.73 1.38
N HIS A 20 -2.77 -1.10 0.98
CA HIS A 20 -2.21 -0.75 -0.32
C HIS A 20 -3.00 -1.38 -1.45
N GLN A 21 -3.33 -2.68 -1.37
CA GLN A 21 -4.16 -3.36 -2.37
C GLN A 21 -5.53 -2.70 -2.51
N GLU A 22 -6.16 -2.31 -1.41
CA GLU A 22 -7.46 -1.66 -1.44
C GLU A 22 -7.40 -0.26 -2.07
N LEU A 23 -6.35 0.52 -1.77
CA LEU A 23 -6.10 1.80 -2.42
C LEU A 23 -5.79 1.63 -3.91
N ASP A 24 -4.97 0.65 -4.27
CA ASP A 24 -4.63 0.35 -5.66
C ASP A 24 -5.86 -0.05 -6.48
N ARG A 25 -6.73 -0.89 -5.89
CA ARG A 25 -7.98 -1.31 -6.52
C ARG A 25 -8.93 -0.12 -6.71
N GLN A 26 -9.06 0.76 -5.71
CA GLN A 26 -9.84 1.98 -5.83
C GLN A 26 -9.28 2.90 -6.93
N ILE A 27 -7.96 3.07 -7.01
CA ILE A 27 -7.31 3.84 -8.08
C ILE A 27 -7.56 3.21 -9.44
N GLN A 28 -7.45 1.89 -9.57
CA GLN A 28 -7.70 1.17 -10.82
C GLN A 28 -9.16 1.34 -11.26
N THR A 29 -10.12 1.21 -10.35
CA THR A 29 -11.54 1.43 -10.65
C THR A 29 -11.82 2.88 -11.04
N GLU A 30 -11.27 3.85 -10.30
CA GLU A 30 -11.38 5.26 -10.63
C GLU A 30 -10.75 5.55 -11.99
N MET A 31 -9.50 5.14 -12.26
CA MET A 31 -8.81 5.36 -13.53
C MET A 31 -9.48 4.66 -14.73
N GLN A 32 -10.22 3.56 -14.51
CA GLN A 32 -11.01 2.91 -15.55
C GLN A 32 -12.35 3.62 -15.80
N SER A 33 -12.77 4.50 -14.89
CA SER A 33 -13.97 5.30 -15.06
C SER A 33 -13.73 6.38 -16.12
N THR A 34 -14.62 6.49 -17.10
CA THR A 34 -14.50 7.46 -18.20
C THR A 34 -14.57 8.94 -17.75
N ARG A 35 -14.95 9.20 -16.50
CA ARG A 35 -14.98 10.52 -15.85
C ARG A 35 -14.19 10.48 -14.55
N TYR A 36 -13.02 9.84 -14.56
CA TYR A 36 -12.18 9.79 -13.37
C TYR A 36 -11.86 11.21 -12.91
N ASP A 37 -12.04 11.46 -11.61
CA ASP A 37 -11.66 12.73 -11.01
C ASP A 37 -10.15 12.71 -10.79
N ASP A 38 -9.40 13.49 -11.60
CA ASP A 38 -7.95 13.65 -11.45
C ASP A 38 -7.54 14.01 -10.00
N LEU A 39 -8.41 14.75 -9.29
CA LEU A 39 -8.22 15.10 -7.89
C LEU A 39 -8.35 13.89 -6.96
N ALA A 40 -9.34 13.02 -7.19
CA ALA A 40 -9.55 11.79 -6.43
C ALA A 40 -8.43 10.78 -6.71
N VAL A 41 -8.05 10.60 -7.97
CA VAL A 41 -6.91 9.75 -8.38
C VAL A 41 -5.61 10.27 -7.78
N SER A 42 -5.37 11.59 -7.76
CA SER A 42 -4.19 12.18 -7.10
C SER A 42 -4.17 11.95 -5.60
N ALA A 43 -5.32 12.13 -4.92
CA ALA A 43 -5.43 11.89 -3.48
C ALA A 43 -5.20 10.40 -3.14
N LEU A 44 -5.76 9.49 -3.93
CA LEU A 44 -5.56 8.06 -3.77
C LEU A 44 -4.11 7.65 -4.08
N LYS A 45 -3.49 8.16 -5.15
CA LYS A 45 -2.08 7.92 -5.48
C LYS A 45 -1.15 8.42 -4.38
N ARG A 46 -1.44 9.58 -3.77
CA ARG A 46 -0.70 10.08 -2.60
C ARG A 46 -0.78 9.12 -1.42
N LYS A 47 -1.99 8.72 -1.04
CA LYS A 47 -2.19 7.73 0.04
C LYS A 47 -1.49 6.40 -0.26
N LYS A 48 -1.54 5.93 -1.51
CA LYS A 48 -0.83 4.71 -1.94
C LYS A 48 0.68 4.88 -1.81
N LEU A 49 1.23 6.03 -2.19
CA LEU A 49 2.65 6.35 -2.04
C LEU A 49 3.05 6.38 -0.56
N GLU A 50 2.28 7.02 0.30
CA GLU A 50 2.53 7.04 1.75
C GLU A 50 2.54 5.63 2.35
N VAL A 51 1.54 4.80 2.02
CA VAL A 51 1.48 3.40 2.51
C VAL A 51 2.67 2.59 2.00
N LYS A 52 3.10 2.80 0.76
CA LYS A 52 4.29 2.16 0.19
C LYS A 52 5.58 2.65 0.86
N ASP A 53 5.68 3.94 1.17
CA ASP A 53 6.82 4.53 1.87
C ASP A 53 6.91 3.98 3.29
N GLU A 54 5.77 3.89 4.00
CA GLU A 54 5.67 3.21 5.29
C GLU A 54 6.12 1.75 5.17
N LEU A 55 5.58 0.99 4.21
CA LEU A 55 5.97 -0.41 3.95
C LEU A 55 7.48 -0.55 3.70
N SER A 56 8.04 0.33 2.87
CA SER A 56 9.48 0.36 2.56
C SER A 56 10.31 0.69 3.79
N LYS A 57 9.82 1.59 4.65
CA LYS A 57 10.47 1.96 5.89
C LYS A 57 10.47 0.83 6.91
N TYR A 58 9.38 0.06 7.01
CA TYR A 58 9.33 -1.15 7.84
C TYR A 58 10.18 -2.30 7.24
N SER A 59 10.31 -2.38 5.92
CA SER A 59 11.13 -3.39 5.24
C SER A 59 12.63 -3.08 5.25
N SER A 60 13.04 -1.80 5.23
CA SER A 60 14.45 -1.39 5.26
C SER A 60 15.01 -1.16 6.67
N GLY A 61 14.16 -1.26 7.70
CA GLY A 61 14.51 -1.02 9.10
C GLY A 61 14.97 -2.25 9.90
N ASN A 62 15.41 -3.34 9.26
CA ASN A 62 15.95 -4.53 9.93
C ASN A 62 17.36 -4.87 9.48
#